data_AF-A0A538ETH0-F1
#
_entry.id   AF-A0A538ETH0-F1
#
_cell.length_a   1.000
_cell.length_b   1.000
_cell.length_c   1.000
_cell.angle_alpha   90.00
_cell.angle_beta   90.00
_cell.angle_gamma   90.00
#
_symmetry.space_group_name_H-M   'P 1'
#
loop_
_entity.id
_entity.type
_entity.pdbx_description
1 polymer ?
#
loop_
_entity_poly.entity_id
_entity_poly.type
_entity_poly.pdbx_seq_one_letter_code
_entity_poly.pdbx_strand_id
1 'polypeptide(L)'
;MLDRPRRHHYLFAHRELPSAAFRFGADLVSAARDGRLTLDTVWVRVGEGLPEPDRLAPEGLSVSCRRLQDRDVLLVTLPAPQAPTEAYFAAIVVPALRYFTLEDAYRPVDGARYTVLGEWTDAGIHVNHGAGPPPEPEPFLAAISRLS
;
A
#
# COMPACT_ATOMS: atom_id res chain seq x y z
N MET A 1 -10.22 18.88 -13.66
CA MET A 1 -8.77 18.88 -13.41
C MET A 1 -8.48 17.58 -12.67
N LEU A 2 -7.50 16.80 -13.08
CA LEU A 2 -7.18 15.55 -12.40
C LEU A 2 -6.26 15.92 -11.24
N ASP A 3 -6.73 15.73 -10.01
CA ASP A 3 -5.94 16.05 -8.83
C ASP A 3 -4.68 15.18 -8.83
N ARG A 4 -3.55 15.80 -8.48
CA ARG A 4 -2.27 15.09 -8.36
C ARG A 4 -2.27 14.30 -7.04
N PRO A 5 -1.65 13.11 -6.99
CA PRO A 5 -1.50 12.39 -5.74
C PRO A 5 -0.75 13.24 -4.71
N ARG A 6 -1.25 13.25 -3.47
CA ARG A 6 -0.60 13.89 -2.33
C ARG A 6 0.76 13.22 -2.13
N ARG A 7 1.81 14.04 -2.15
CA ARG A 7 3.19 13.57 -2.20
C ARG A 7 3.56 12.67 -1.02
N HIS A 8 3.10 13.00 0.19
CA HIS A 8 3.33 12.19 1.38
C HIS A 8 2.78 10.77 1.22
N HIS A 9 1.51 10.66 0.84
CA HIS A 9 0.84 9.39 0.62
C HIS A 9 1.58 8.53 -0.40
N TYR A 10 1.92 9.13 -1.55
CA TYR A 10 2.64 8.45 -2.61
C TYR A 10 4.03 7.96 -2.17
N LEU A 11 4.82 8.80 -1.50
CA LEU A 11 6.15 8.41 -1.04
C LEU A 11 6.08 7.28 -0.01
N PHE A 12 5.13 7.34 0.91
CA PHE A 12 4.96 6.29 1.90
C PHE A 12 4.63 4.95 1.25
N ALA A 13 3.61 4.90 0.38
CA ALA A 13 3.12 3.66 -0.23
C ALA A 13 4.00 3.11 -1.36
N HIS A 14 4.63 3.98 -2.16
CA HIS A 14 5.35 3.55 -3.38
C HIS A 14 6.86 3.62 -3.25
N ARG A 15 7.41 4.15 -2.15
CA ARG A 15 8.86 4.26 -1.94
C ARG A 15 9.31 3.68 -0.61
N GLU A 16 8.81 4.21 0.50
CA GLU A 16 9.32 3.87 1.82
C GLU A 16 8.89 2.48 2.29
N LEU A 17 7.59 2.17 2.20
CA LEU A 17 7.10 0.83 2.53
C LEU A 17 7.68 -0.29 1.65
N PRO A 18 7.71 -0.20 0.29
CA PRO A 18 8.31 -1.27 -0.51
C PRO A 18 9.80 -1.40 -0.24
N SER A 19 10.54 -0.30 -0.06
CA SER A 19 11.95 -0.34 0.32
C SER A 19 12.17 -1.07 1.65
N ALA A 20 11.37 -0.76 2.67
CA ALA A 20 11.40 -1.45 3.96
C ALA A 20 11.01 -2.93 3.82
N ALA A 21 9.99 -3.22 3.02
CA ALA A 21 9.54 -4.58 2.76
C ALA A 21 10.66 -5.42 2.13
N PHE A 22 11.27 -4.97 1.02
CA PHE A 22 12.36 -5.68 0.36
C PHE A 22 13.62 -5.81 1.22
N ARG A 23 13.86 -4.85 2.11
CA ARG A 23 15.01 -4.89 3.02
C ARG A 23 14.82 -5.83 4.23
N PHE A 24 13.64 -5.84 4.84
CA PHE A 24 13.40 -6.52 6.12
C PHE A 24 12.51 -7.77 5.99
N GLY A 25 11.76 -7.91 4.90
CA GLY A 25 10.98 -9.10 4.56
C GLY A 25 10.14 -9.65 5.71
N ALA A 26 10.41 -10.90 6.09
CA ALA A 26 9.69 -11.63 7.13
C ALA A 26 9.85 -11.02 8.54
N ASP A 27 10.92 -10.27 8.81
CA ASP A 27 11.12 -9.62 10.10
C ASP A 27 10.09 -8.51 10.33
N LEU A 28 9.70 -7.81 9.26
CA LEU A 28 8.67 -6.77 9.31
C LEU A 28 7.29 -7.35 9.65
N VAL A 29 6.96 -8.49 9.02
CA VAL A 29 5.71 -9.23 9.29
C VAL A 29 5.69 -9.77 10.72
N SER A 30 6.83 -10.28 11.19
CA SER A 30 6.98 -10.80 12.56
C SER A 30 6.85 -9.68 13.59
N ALA A 31 7.49 -8.53 13.35
CA ALA A 31 7.36 -7.35 14.21
C ALA A 31 5.90 -6.86 14.29
N ALA A 32 5.16 -6.88 13.18
CA ALA A 32 3.75 -6.51 13.18
C ALA A 32 2.88 -7.49 13.96
N ARG A 33 3.12 -8.80 13.81
CA ARG A 33 2.38 -9.84 14.54
C ARG A 33 2.58 -9.71 16.05
N ASP A 34 3.79 -9.36 16.48
CA ASP A 34 4.12 -9.18 17.89
C ASP A 34 3.65 -7.81 18.44
N GLY A 35 3.00 -6.97 17.62
CA GLY A 35 2.59 -5.62 18.01
C GLY A 35 3.75 -4.64 18.18
N ARG A 36 4.94 -4.99 17.68
CA ARG A 36 6.18 -4.18 17.77
C ARG A 36 6.36 -3.22 16.59
N LEU A 37 5.52 -3.32 15.57
CA LEU A 37 5.54 -2.43 14.41
C LEU A 37 4.54 -1.29 14.58
N THR A 38 5.03 -0.04 14.59
CA THR A 38 4.20 1.16 14.45
C THR A 38 4.54 1.86 13.14
N LEU A 39 3.54 2.09 12.29
CA LEU A 39 3.73 2.77 11.01
C LEU A 39 3.62 4.30 11.14
N ASP A 40 3.04 4.81 12.23
CA ASP A 40 2.87 6.24 12.48
C ASP A 40 4.22 6.98 12.49
N THR A 41 5.25 6.38 13.11
CA THR A 41 6.59 6.97 13.14
C THR A 41 7.22 7.01 11.75
N VAL A 42 6.99 5.97 10.93
CA VAL A 42 7.48 5.93 9.54
C VAL A 42 6.76 7.00 8.73
N TRP A 43 5.44 7.10 8.85
CA TRP A 43 4.61 8.12 8.22
C TRP A 43 5.10 9.53 8.58
N VAL A 44 5.22 9.85 9.87
CA VAL A 44 5.71 11.15 10.33
C VAL A 44 7.10 11.46 9.73
N ARG A 45 8.01 10.49 9.73
CA ARG A 45 9.36 10.66 9.14
C ARG A 45 9.31 10.96 7.63
N VAL A 46 8.39 10.36 6.88
CA VAL A 46 8.17 10.72 5.46
C VAL A 46 7.72 12.17 5.36
N GLY A 47 6.78 12.58 6.21
CA GLY A 47 6.27 13.96 6.28
C GLY A 47 7.34 15.00 6.63
N GLU A 48 8.28 14.69 7.52
CA GLU A 48 9.38 15.61 7.89
C GLU A 48 10.23 16.01 6.68
N GLY A 49 10.38 15.13 5.69
CA GLY A 49 11.08 15.40 4.43
C GLY A 49 10.29 16.27 3.45
N LEU A 50 9.08 16.70 3.79
CA LEU A 50 8.17 17.44 2.92
C LEU A 50 7.89 18.87 3.43
N PRO A 51 7.53 19.80 2.52
CA PRO A 51 6.96 21.08 2.90
C PRO A 51 5.72 20.88 3.78
N GLU A 52 5.49 21.78 4.73
CA GLU A 52 4.36 21.70 5.67
C GLU A 52 2.99 21.46 4.99
N PRO A 53 2.65 22.12 3.87
CA PRO A 53 1.36 21.88 3.19
C PRO A 53 1.19 20.48 2.61
N ASP A 54 2.28 19.76 2.35
CA ASP A 54 2.26 18.40 1.81
C ASP A 54 2.21 17.35 2.94
N ARG A 55 2.33 17.75 4.21
CA ARG A 55 2.33 16.83 5.35
C ARG A 55 0.91 16.41 5.69
N LEU A 56 0.68 15.10 5.66
CA LEU A 56 -0.59 14.50 6.05
C LEU A 56 -0.46 13.93 7.46
N ALA A 57 -1.53 14.02 8.22
CA ALA A 57 -1.66 13.29 9.46
C ALA A 57 -2.05 11.82 9.17
N PRO A 58 -1.78 10.87 10.11
CA PRO A 58 -1.87 9.44 9.84
C PRO A 58 -3.31 8.88 9.95
N GLU A 59 -4.35 9.71 9.94
CA GLU A 59 -5.72 9.24 10.14
C GLU A 59 -6.14 8.23 9.05
N GLY A 60 -6.58 7.06 9.50
CA GLY A 60 -6.91 5.93 8.63
C GLY A 60 -5.74 5.00 8.33
N LEU A 61 -4.51 5.37 8.71
CA LEU A 61 -3.36 4.46 8.67
C LEU A 61 -3.55 3.37 9.74
N SER A 62 -3.49 2.11 9.31
CA SER A 62 -3.50 0.98 10.23
C SER A 62 -2.77 -0.22 9.64
N VAL A 63 -2.40 -1.15 10.50
CA VAL A 63 -1.68 -2.35 10.12
C VAL A 63 -2.38 -3.57 10.71
N SER A 64 -2.45 -4.65 9.95
CA SER A 64 -3.01 -5.91 10.43
C SER A 64 -2.32 -7.11 9.77
N CYS A 65 -2.10 -8.16 10.55
CA CYS A 65 -1.61 -9.42 10.02
C CYS A 65 -2.79 -10.27 9.55
N ARG A 66 -2.61 -10.90 8.38
CA ARG A 66 -3.56 -11.79 7.72
C ARG A 66 -2.81 -13.04 7.26
N ARG A 67 -3.56 -14.11 7.04
CA ARG A 67 -3.03 -15.38 6.54
C ARG A 67 -3.74 -15.72 5.24
N LEU A 68 -2.97 -15.95 4.17
CA LEU A 68 -3.47 -16.45 2.89
C LEU A 68 -2.86 -17.82 2.64
N GLN A 69 -3.63 -18.88 2.88
CA GLN A 69 -3.15 -20.26 2.80
C GLN A 69 -1.90 -20.47 3.71
N ASP A 70 -0.76 -20.75 3.12
CA ASP A 70 0.54 -20.96 3.75
C ASP A 70 1.38 -19.67 3.86
N ARG A 71 0.87 -18.54 3.38
CA ARG A 71 1.55 -17.24 3.35
C ARG A 71 1.04 -16.29 4.42
N ASP A 72 1.95 -15.53 5.02
CA ASP A 72 1.60 -14.43 5.89
C ASP A 72 1.55 -13.13 5.10
N VAL A 73 0.56 -12.30 5.42
CA VAL A 73 0.35 -11.01 4.78
C VAL A 73 0.28 -9.94 5.84
N LEU A 74 1.18 -8.96 5.74
CA LEU A 74 1.04 -7.69 6.44
C LEU A 74 0.20 -6.76 5.57
N LEU A 75 -1.05 -6.53 5.98
CA LEU A 75 -1.96 -5.60 5.32
C LEU A 75 -1.83 -4.22 5.99
N VAL A 76 -1.49 -3.22 5.19
CA VAL A 76 -1.48 -1.81 5.57
C VAL A 76 -2.70 -1.14 4.94
N THR A 77 -3.57 -0.57 5.77
CA THR A 77 -4.62 0.35 5.30
C THR A 77 -4.06 1.75 5.35
N LEU A 78 -4.17 2.50 4.24
CA LEU A 78 -3.66 3.86 4.14
C LEU A 78 -4.78 4.89 4.37
N PRO A 79 -4.43 6.15 4.69
CA PRO A 79 -5.39 7.24 4.67
C PRO A 79 -6.16 7.28 3.34
N ALA A 80 -7.46 7.59 3.41
CA ALA A 80 -8.36 7.49 2.26
C ALA A 80 -7.82 8.27 1.05
N PRO A 81 -7.75 7.65 -0.14
CA PRO A 81 -7.16 8.27 -1.32
C PRO A 81 -8.07 9.35 -1.91
N GLN A 82 -7.47 10.47 -2.32
CA GLN A 82 -8.15 11.64 -2.87
C GLN A 82 -7.87 11.83 -4.37
N ALA A 83 -6.82 11.18 -4.88
CA ALA A 83 -6.38 11.29 -6.26
C ALA A 83 -5.87 9.92 -6.77
N PRO A 84 -5.84 9.70 -8.10
CA PRO A 84 -5.30 8.48 -8.67
C PRO A 84 -3.87 8.22 -8.24
N THR A 85 -3.49 6.95 -8.22
CA THR A 85 -2.17 6.46 -7.76
C THR A 85 -1.95 6.60 -6.25
N GLU A 86 -2.89 7.18 -5.50
CA GLU A 86 -2.92 6.99 -4.05
C GLU A 86 -3.55 5.64 -3.72
N ALA A 87 -2.94 4.91 -2.79
CA ALA A 87 -3.40 3.57 -2.41
C ALA A 87 -4.45 3.57 -1.29
N TYR A 88 -5.43 2.67 -1.40
CA TYR A 88 -6.27 2.24 -0.28
C TYR A 88 -5.51 1.29 0.64
N PHE A 89 -4.81 0.33 0.04
CA PHE A 89 -4.08 -0.71 0.75
C PHE A 89 -2.68 -0.93 0.17
N ALA A 90 -1.78 -1.40 1.02
CA ALA A 90 -0.57 -2.09 0.63
C ALA A 90 -0.49 -3.44 1.33
N ALA A 91 0.11 -4.44 0.68
CA ALA A 91 0.28 -5.77 1.24
C ALA A 91 1.70 -6.27 1.04
N ILE A 92 2.30 -6.78 2.12
CA ILE A 92 3.60 -7.45 2.10
C ILE A 92 3.36 -8.93 2.36
N VAL A 93 3.66 -9.78 1.38
CA VAL A 93 3.43 -11.23 1.41
C VAL A 93 4.75 -11.94 1.67
N VAL A 94 4.77 -12.93 2.56
CA VAL A 94 5.94 -13.78 2.88
C VAL A 94 5.52 -15.26 2.96
N PRO A 95 6.42 -16.26 2.74
CA PRO A 95 7.88 -16.15 2.64
C PRO A 95 8.40 -15.65 1.29
N ALA A 96 7.66 -15.86 0.20
CA ALA A 96 7.99 -15.29 -1.10
C ALA A 96 7.65 -13.79 -1.08
N LEU A 97 8.66 -12.95 -0.81
CA LEU A 97 8.50 -11.53 -0.60
C LEU A 97 7.89 -10.82 -1.81
N ARG A 98 6.65 -10.35 -1.66
CA ARG A 98 5.94 -9.57 -2.68
C ARG A 98 5.27 -8.35 -2.07
N TYR A 99 5.22 -7.27 -2.83
CA TYR A 99 4.65 -6.00 -2.39
C TYR A 99 3.56 -5.55 -3.35
N PHE A 100 2.31 -5.53 -2.87
CA PHE A 100 1.15 -5.11 -3.67
C PHE A 100 0.55 -3.82 -3.18
N THR A 101 -0.09 -3.08 -4.08
CA THR A 101 -0.89 -1.88 -3.80
C THR A 101 -2.28 -2.03 -4.39
N LEU A 102 -3.28 -1.43 -3.75
CA LEU A 102 -4.60 -1.20 -4.37
C LEU A 102 -4.81 0.29 -4.53
N GLU A 103 -4.61 0.79 -5.74
CA GLU A 103 -4.60 2.22 -6.06
C GLU A 103 -5.98 2.73 -6.44
N ASP A 104 -6.29 3.97 -6.08
CA ASP A 104 -7.38 4.72 -6.66
C ASP A 104 -7.11 5.04 -8.13
N ALA A 105 -8.16 4.98 -8.93
CA ALA A 105 -8.16 5.36 -10.32
C ALA A 105 -9.54 5.90 -10.72
N TYR A 106 -9.61 6.62 -11.83
CA TYR A 106 -10.87 6.95 -12.47
C TYR A 106 -10.78 6.65 -13.96
N ARG A 107 -11.93 6.35 -14.57
CA ARG A 107 -12.04 6.19 -16.01
C ARG A 107 -12.13 7.58 -16.66
N PRO A 108 -11.24 7.94 -17.61
CA PRO A 108 -11.26 9.27 -18.22
C PRO A 108 -12.54 9.61 -18.97
N VAL A 109 -13.27 8.59 -19.43
CA VAL A 109 -14.48 8.75 -20.26
C VAL A 109 -15.70 9.24 -19.48
N ASP A 110 -15.93 8.71 -18.28
CA ASP A 110 -17.13 8.95 -17.49
C ASP A 110 -16.83 9.44 -16.06
N GLY A 111 -15.53 9.54 -15.70
CA GLY A 111 -15.09 9.93 -14.36
C GLY A 111 -15.36 8.89 -13.28
N ALA A 112 -15.82 7.69 -13.65
CA ALA A 112 -16.15 6.64 -12.69
C ALA A 112 -14.89 6.17 -11.97
N ARG A 113 -14.90 6.20 -10.64
CA ARG A 113 -13.81 5.69 -9.81
C ARG A 113 -13.78 4.18 -9.85
N TYR A 114 -12.57 3.63 -9.92
CA TYR A 114 -12.27 2.22 -9.80
C TYR A 114 -10.91 2.05 -9.14
N THR A 115 -10.46 0.82 -8.97
CA THR A 115 -9.15 0.53 -8.37
C THR A 115 -8.21 -0.14 -9.36
N VAL A 116 -6.92 -0.04 -9.12
CA VAL A 116 -5.89 -0.76 -9.88
C VAL A 116 -5.05 -1.59 -8.91
N LEU A 117 -4.87 -2.87 -9.20
CA LEU A 117 -3.95 -3.74 -8.47
C LEU A 117 -2.53 -3.54 -9.01
N GLY A 118 -1.66 -2.97 -8.18
CA GLY A 118 -0.25 -2.76 -8.48
C GLY A 118 0.65 -3.76 -7.74
N GLU A 119 1.84 -3.98 -8.26
CA GLU A 119 2.91 -4.71 -7.59
C GLU A 119 4.25 -4.02 -7.82
N TRP A 120 5.01 -3.80 -6.75
CA TRP A 120 6.43 -3.45 -6.86
C TRP A 120 7.26 -4.71 -6.82
N THR A 121 8.22 -4.82 -7.73
CA THR A 121 9.27 -5.85 -7.70
C THR A 121 10.50 -5.33 -6.96
N ASP A 122 11.36 -6.22 -6.48
CA ASP A 122 12.67 -5.87 -5.90
C ASP A 122 13.58 -5.10 -6.89
N ALA A 123 13.39 -5.30 -8.20
CA ALA A 123 14.07 -4.54 -9.24
C ALA A 123 13.56 -3.09 -9.40
N GLY A 124 12.60 -2.64 -8.57
CA GLY A 124 12.01 -1.30 -8.64
C GLY A 124 11.04 -1.11 -9.82
N ILE A 125 10.57 -2.19 -10.43
CA ILE A 125 9.55 -2.16 -11.49
C ILE A 125 8.16 -2.15 -10.84
N HIS A 126 7.28 -1.26 -11.32
CA HIS A 126 5.87 -1.24 -10.95
C HIS A 126 5.03 -1.95 -12.01
N VAL A 127 4.47 -3.10 -11.66
CA VAL A 127 3.62 -3.93 -12.51
C VAL A 127 2.16 -3.59 -12.24
N ASN A 128 1.40 -3.32 -13.30
CA ASN A 128 -0.04 -3.10 -13.24
C ASN A 128 -0.76 -4.40 -13.61
N HIS A 129 -1.51 -4.98 -12.66
CA HIS A 129 -2.26 -6.23 -12.83
C HIS A 129 -3.69 -6.01 -13.33
N GLY A 130 -4.07 -4.76 -13.63
CA GLY A 130 -5.37 -4.38 -14.16
C GLY A 130 -6.35 -3.85 -13.12
N ALA A 131 -7.60 -3.70 -13.56
CA ALA A 131 -8.66 -3.08 -12.77
C ALA A 131 -9.22 -4.01 -11.68
N GLY A 132 -9.67 -3.40 -10.58
CA GLY A 132 -10.21 -4.10 -9.42
C GLY A 132 -9.12 -4.64 -8.49
N PRO A 133 -9.52 -5.27 -7.37
CA PRO A 133 -10.89 -5.46 -6.85
C PRO A 133 -11.44 -4.22 -6.11
N PRO A 134 -12.71 -4.20 -5.67
CA PRO A 134 -13.24 -3.11 -4.82
C PRO A 134 -12.32 -2.78 -3.63
N PRO A 135 -12.33 -1.53 -3.13
CA PRO A 135 -11.43 -1.06 -2.08
C PRO A 135 -11.82 -1.56 -0.68
N GLU A 136 -11.92 -2.88 -0.55
CA GLU A 136 -12.20 -3.60 0.69
C GLU A 136 -11.06 -4.61 0.95
N PRO A 137 -10.71 -4.87 2.23
CA PRO A 137 -9.60 -5.76 2.57
C PRO A 137 -9.73 -7.17 1.98
N GLU A 138 -10.90 -7.80 2.11
CA GLU A 138 -11.08 -9.20 1.70
C GLU A 138 -11.01 -9.40 0.17
N PRO A 139 -11.68 -8.57 -0.66
CA PRO A 139 -11.49 -8.63 -2.11
C PRO A 139 -10.03 -8.42 -2.55
N PHE A 140 -9.30 -7.47 -1.92
CA PHE A 140 -7.88 -7.22 -2.19
C PHE A 140 -7.01 -8.44 -1.90
N LEU A 141 -7.16 -9.02 -0.70
CA LEU A 141 -6.45 -10.23 -0.30
C LEU A 141 -6.77 -11.43 -1.21
N ALA A 142 -8.03 -11.58 -1.63
CA ALA A 142 -8.43 -12.62 -2.57
C ALA A 142 -7.78 -12.43 -3.96
N ALA A 143 -7.57 -11.18 -4.41
CA ALA A 143 -6.87 -10.89 -5.66
C ALA A 143 -5.38 -11.24 -5.59
N ILE A 144 -4.71 -10.89 -4.49
CA ILE A 144 -3.30 -11.25 -4.24
C ILE A 144 -3.12 -12.78 -4.24
N SER A 145 -4.04 -13.51 -3.61
CA SER A 145 -4.01 -14.98 -3.54
C SER A 145 -4.05 -15.65 -4.92
N ARG A 146 -4.63 -15.00 -5.95
CA ARG A 146 -4.65 -15.53 -7.33
C ARG A 146 -3.35 -15.28 -8.09
N LEU A 147 -2.55 -14.31 -7.66
CA LEU A 147 -1.29 -13.94 -8.32
C LEU A 147 -0.08 -14.63 -7.70
N SER A 148 -0.16 -15.09 -6.46
CA SER A 148 0.94 -15.72 -5.71
C SER A 148 0.62 -17.13 -5.26
#